data_AF-A0A0A2IYA7-F1
#
_entry.id   AF-A0A0A2IYA7-F1
#
_cell.length_a   1.000
_cell.length_b   1.000
_cell.length_c   1.000
_cell.angle_alpha   90.00
_cell.angle_beta   90.00
_cell.angle_gamma   90.00
#
_symmetry.space_group_name_H-M   'P 1'
#
loop_
_entity.id
_entity.type
_entity.pdbx_description
1 polymer ?
#
loop_
_entity_poly.entity_id
_entity_poly.type
_entity_poly.pdbx_seq_one_letter_code
_entity_poly.pdbx_strand_id
1 'polypeptide(L)'
;MASTLRQNPWRACQSLTRQQLRKTRLSSRHLSTTSLRSNATNNPLRSRASAAADLQHASQAQRKMILSAAGIITCAAGLYGVIKLDLFGLNELDTNKDDKTTTAPPKNGAMRMDGPVGFPSGGPSLITIQGQDGLEQVPTGTSTIPHFPSTIRLPTSEATEGKQTGDDLAPSTGEEYQLLGLGIRTVSFLSVQVYVVGLYIAKSDITELQRRLLRTAIHPPTPGADADAAISGVGANAATSLVSPERQQLKELLLDAERGDAAWSAIIKDNGIRTAFRIVPTRNTDFMHLRDGWVRGITARAQAKKGAEPGEFQDESFGSSMNDFKAVFGAGKGKSVPKGQTLVLMRDAHGALDALFQPGADKPVKWMGRVADERISRLVWLNYLAGKTVASEGARTSIVEGLMSIVERPLGTVVQKVI
;
A
#
# COMPACT_ATOMS: atom_id res chain seq x y z
N MET A 1 68.90 2.37 -9.43
CA MET A 1 68.18 2.67 -10.69
C MET A 1 67.58 1.37 -11.20
N ALA A 2 66.31 1.42 -11.58
CA ALA A 2 65.38 0.30 -11.56
C ALA A 2 65.53 -0.73 -12.69
N SER A 3 65.02 -1.93 -12.40
CA SER A 3 65.23 -3.23 -13.01
C SER A 3 64.62 -3.42 -14.41
N THR A 4 65.32 -4.23 -15.21
CA THR A 4 65.03 -4.65 -16.59
C THR A 4 64.09 -5.86 -16.69
N LEU A 5 63.29 -5.83 -17.74
CA LEU A 5 62.37 -6.86 -18.22
C LEU A 5 63.07 -7.99 -18.99
N ARG A 6 62.68 -9.25 -18.65
CA ARG A 6 62.18 -10.32 -19.55
C ARG A 6 63.18 -11.28 -20.27
N GLN A 7 62.64 -12.50 -20.47
CA GLN A 7 62.98 -13.60 -21.43
C GLN A 7 63.86 -14.73 -20.83
N ASN A 8 63.63 -16.06 -21.02
CA ASN A 8 62.77 -16.85 -21.94
C ASN A 8 62.79 -18.39 -21.54
N PRO A 9 62.30 -19.38 -22.33
CA PRO A 9 61.33 -20.43 -21.88
C PRO A 9 61.78 -21.91 -22.14
N TRP A 10 60.81 -22.82 -22.44
CA TRP A 10 60.87 -24.27 -22.82
C TRP A 10 60.55 -25.26 -21.66
N ARG A 11 59.83 -26.40 -21.77
CA ARG A 11 59.08 -27.17 -22.80
C ARG A 11 58.18 -28.16 -22.02
N ALA A 12 56.86 -28.21 -22.27
CA ALA A 12 56.13 -29.24 -23.05
C ALA A 12 56.24 -30.72 -22.59
N CYS A 13 55.12 -31.36 -22.23
CA CYS A 13 54.51 -32.41 -23.08
C CYS A 13 53.12 -32.86 -22.57
N GLN A 14 52.20 -33.02 -23.53
CA GLN A 14 50.84 -33.54 -23.41
C GLN A 14 50.82 -35.06 -23.64
N SER A 15 49.79 -35.78 -23.16
CA SER A 15 48.81 -36.47 -24.04
C SER A 15 47.89 -37.47 -23.29
N LEU A 16 46.64 -37.49 -23.77
CA LEU A 16 45.51 -38.40 -23.52
C LEU A 16 45.87 -39.87 -23.89
N THR A 17 45.16 -40.98 -23.59
CA THR A 17 43.72 -41.29 -23.67
C THR A 17 43.47 -42.77 -23.24
N ARG A 18 42.23 -43.07 -22.79
CA ARG A 18 41.40 -44.30 -22.96
C ARG A 18 41.77 -45.68 -22.34
N GLN A 19 40.88 -46.09 -21.42
CA GLN A 19 40.12 -47.36 -21.30
C GLN A 19 40.73 -48.69 -21.75
N GLN A 20 40.76 -49.68 -20.84
CA GLN A 20 40.28 -51.04 -21.13
C GLN A 20 39.85 -51.82 -19.87
N LEU A 21 38.88 -52.70 -20.08
CA LEU A 21 38.14 -53.54 -19.13
C LEU A 21 38.86 -54.85 -18.78
N ARG A 22 38.47 -55.39 -17.61
CA ARG A 22 38.17 -56.81 -17.28
C ARG A 22 39.24 -57.73 -16.65
N LYS A 23 38.75 -58.40 -15.58
CA LYS A 23 39.05 -59.76 -15.04
C LYS A 23 40.34 -59.86 -14.20
N THR A 24 40.41 -60.53 -13.04
CA THR A 24 39.53 -61.52 -12.38
C THR A 24 40.02 -61.79 -10.94
N ARG A 25 39.09 -62.24 -10.08
CA ARG A 25 39.23 -63.22 -8.96
C ARG A 25 40.14 -62.88 -7.77
N LEU A 26 39.54 -62.91 -6.57
CA LEU A 26 39.64 -64.09 -5.68
C LEU A 26 38.64 -63.99 -4.53
N SER A 27 38.29 -65.16 -4.03
CA SER A 27 37.19 -65.47 -3.14
C SER A 27 37.63 -65.41 -1.67
N SER A 28 36.70 -65.01 -0.82
CA SER A 28 36.44 -65.46 0.56
C SER A 28 37.60 -65.61 1.55
N ARG A 29 37.51 -64.95 2.71
CA ARG A 29 37.03 -65.56 3.97
C ARG A 29 37.33 -64.70 5.19
N HIS A 30 36.29 -64.57 6.03
CA HIS A 30 36.28 -64.69 7.49
C HIS A 30 36.83 -63.58 8.42
N LEU A 31 36.14 -63.56 9.58
CA LEU A 31 36.51 -63.00 10.89
C LEU A 31 36.34 -61.48 11.01
N SER A 32 35.93 -60.90 12.11
CA SER A 32 35.46 -61.41 13.40
C SER A 32 34.79 -60.25 14.11
N THR A 33 33.96 -60.60 15.07
CA THR A 33 33.28 -59.70 16.00
C THR A 33 34.28 -58.88 16.82
N THR A 34 34.15 -57.56 16.82
CA THR A 34 34.48 -56.73 18.00
C THR A 34 33.60 -55.49 18.00
N SER A 35 32.75 -55.42 19.02
CA SER A 35 31.98 -54.26 19.42
C SER A 35 32.91 -53.11 19.77
N LEU A 36 32.71 -51.95 19.14
CA LEU A 36 33.13 -50.67 19.69
C LEU A 36 31.92 -49.73 19.71
N ARG A 37 31.60 -49.30 20.92
CA ARG A 37 30.56 -48.31 21.24
C ARG A 37 30.86 -46.99 20.53
N SER A 38 29.87 -46.44 19.83
CA SER A 38 29.74 -45.00 19.64
C SER A 38 28.27 -44.59 19.74
N ASN A 39 28.00 -43.67 20.67
CA ASN A 39 26.71 -43.03 20.91
C ASN A 39 26.04 -42.54 19.62
N ALA A 40 24.88 -43.10 19.28
CA ALA A 40 23.93 -42.52 18.35
C ALA A 40 22.66 -42.17 19.11
N THR A 41 22.68 -41.00 19.76
CA THR A 41 21.47 -40.36 20.28
C THR A 41 20.62 -39.89 19.11
N ASN A 42 19.37 -40.35 19.09
CA ASN A 42 18.19 -39.73 18.50
C ASN A 42 18.19 -39.49 16.98
N ASN A 43 17.87 -40.53 16.22
CA ASN A 43 17.24 -40.36 14.90
C ASN A 43 15.70 -40.48 15.04
N PRO A 44 14.94 -39.38 14.99
CA PRO A 44 13.51 -39.36 15.27
C PRO A 44 12.63 -40.00 14.18
N LEU A 45 13.20 -40.49 13.08
CA LEU A 45 12.45 -41.05 11.95
C LEU A 45 12.27 -42.58 11.98
N ARG A 46 12.69 -43.26 13.06
CA ARG A 46 12.66 -44.74 13.11
C ARG A 46 12.10 -45.37 14.38
N SER A 47 11.49 -44.62 15.30
CA SER A 47 10.83 -45.24 16.45
C SER A 47 9.44 -45.73 16.06
N ARG A 48 9.17 -47.05 16.23
CA ARG A 48 7.81 -47.62 16.10
C ARG A 48 6.78 -46.98 17.05
N ALA A 49 7.25 -46.17 18.00
CA ALA A 49 6.42 -45.36 18.90
C ALA A 49 5.79 -44.13 18.21
N SER A 50 6.42 -43.53 17.19
CA SER A 50 5.85 -42.36 16.50
C SER A 50 4.65 -42.71 15.62
N ALA A 51 4.69 -43.86 14.93
CA ALA A 51 3.57 -44.31 14.09
C ALA A 51 2.29 -44.61 14.90
N ALA A 52 2.44 -45.11 16.13
CA ALA A 52 1.30 -45.33 17.04
C ALA A 52 0.72 -44.00 17.56
N ALA A 53 1.58 -43.01 17.83
CA ALA A 53 1.16 -41.66 18.23
C ALA A 53 0.45 -40.92 17.08
N ASP A 54 0.94 -41.03 15.85
CA ASP A 54 0.33 -40.39 14.67
C ASP A 54 -1.07 -40.94 14.37
N LEU A 55 -1.29 -42.25 14.53
CA LEU A 55 -2.63 -42.86 14.42
C LEU A 55 -3.58 -42.37 15.53
N GLN A 56 -3.08 -42.21 16.75
CA GLN A 56 -3.87 -41.66 17.86
C GLN A 56 -4.24 -40.19 17.61
N HIS A 57 -3.30 -39.36 17.14
CA HIS A 57 -3.56 -37.96 16.78
C HIS A 57 -4.55 -37.82 15.62
N ALA A 58 -4.44 -38.67 14.59
CA ALA A 58 -5.39 -38.69 13.48
C ALA A 58 -6.82 -39.04 13.94
N SER A 59 -6.97 -40.03 14.83
CA SER A 59 -8.28 -40.41 15.38
C SER A 59 -8.91 -39.32 16.27
N GLN A 60 -8.09 -38.60 17.04
CA GLN A 60 -8.55 -37.48 17.86
C GLN A 60 -8.95 -36.27 17.00
N ALA A 61 -8.21 -36.02 15.90
CA ALA A 61 -8.55 -34.97 14.94
C ALA A 61 -9.89 -35.26 14.24
N GLN A 62 -10.14 -36.50 13.83
CA GLN A 62 -11.42 -36.91 13.22
C GLN A 62 -12.61 -36.71 14.17
N ARG A 63 -12.47 -37.08 15.45
CA ARG A 63 -13.55 -36.87 16.45
C ARG A 63 -13.86 -35.38 16.66
N LYS A 64 -12.84 -34.52 16.68
CA LYS A 64 -13.01 -33.07 16.81
C LYS A 64 -13.64 -32.45 15.55
N MET A 65 -13.28 -32.94 14.35
CA MET A 65 -13.93 -32.52 13.11
C MET A 65 -15.42 -32.87 13.09
N ILE A 66 -15.79 -34.08 13.50
CA ILE A 66 -17.20 -34.51 13.55
C ILE A 66 -18.01 -33.64 14.53
N LEU A 67 -17.44 -33.32 15.70
CA LEU A 67 -18.05 -32.41 16.68
C LEU A 67 -18.23 -30.99 16.12
N SER A 68 -17.25 -30.48 15.37
CA SER A 68 -17.35 -29.17 14.73
C SER A 68 -18.39 -29.14 13.60
N ALA A 69 -18.50 -30.22 12.82
CA ALA A 69 -19.48 -30.34 11.76
C ALA A 69 -20.92 -30.40 12.31
N ALA A 70 -21.13 -31.14 13.41
CA ALA A 70 -22.41 -31.18 14.11
C ALA A 70 -22.82 -29.78 14.61
N GLY A 71 -21.89 -29.02 15.20
CA GLY A 71 -22.14 -27.66 15.67
C GLY A 71 -22.55 -26.69 14.56
N ILE A 72 -21.93 -26.81 13.37
CA ILE A 72 -22.28 -26.00 12.19
C ILE A 72 -23.70 -26.31 11.73
N ILE A 73 -24.07 -27.60 11.65
CA ILE A 73 -25.41 -28.02 11.23
C ILE A 73 -26.48 -27.53 12.23
N THR A 74 -26.23 -27.65 13.53
CA THR A 74 -27.15 -27.15 14.57
C THR A 74 -27.31 -25.63 14.51
N CYS A 75 -26.23 -24.89 14.27
CA CYS A 75 -26.28 -23.44 14.14
C CYS A 75 -27.05 -23.01 12.87
N ALA A 76 -26.83 -23.68 11.74
CA ALA A 76 -27.56 -23.44 10.51
C ALA A 76 -29.07 -23.72 10.65
N ALA A 77 -29.44 -24.82 11.32
CA ALA A 77 -30.84 -25.14 11.61
C ALA A 77 -31.49 -24.09 12.53
N GLY A 78 -30.76 -23.59 13.54
CA GLY A 78 -31.23 -22.50 14.41
C GLY A 78 -31.46 -21.20 13.63
N LEU A 79 -30.54 -20.81 12.75
CA LEU A 79 -30.67 -19.61 11.93
C LEU A 79 -31.85 -19.73 10.95
N TYR A 80 -32.03 -20.90 10.33
CA TYR A 80 -33.17 -21.19 9.47
C TYR A 80 -34.51 -21.11 10.24
N GLY A 81 -34.55 -21.62 11.48
CA GLY A 81 -35.71 -21.50 12.36
C GLY A 81 -36.07 -20.05 12.67
N VAL A 82 -35.07 -19.21 12.99
CA VAL A 82 -35.28 -17.76 13.26
C VAL A 82 -35.85 -17.04 12.04
N ILE A 83 -35.32 -17.34 10.85
CA ILE A 83 -35.80 -16.75 9.58
C ILE A 83 -37.23 -17.23 9.27
N LYS A 84 -37.54 -18.51 9.46
CA LYS A 84 -38.87 -19.06 9.15
C LYS A 84 -39.96 -18.66 10.14
N LEU A 85 -39.61 -18.48 11.41
CA LEU A 85 -40.55 -18.03 12.45
C LEU A 85 -40.73 -16.51 12.47
N ASP A 86 -40.02 -15.78 11.60
CA ASP A 86 -40.04 -14.31 11.49
C ASP A 86 -39.99 -13.62 12.87
N LEU A 87 -39.14 -14.16 13.77
CA LEU A 87 -39.09 -13.77 15.18
C LEU A 87 -38.71 -12.29 15.38
N PHE A 88 -38.19 -11.65 14.34
CA PHE A 88 -37.77 -10.25 14.31
C PHE A 88 -38.60 -9.38 13.35
N GLY A 89 -39.69 -9.90 12.76
CA GLY A 89 -40.63 -9.12 11.95
C GLY A 89 -39.97 -8.40 10.76
N LEU A 90 -39.16 -9.11 9.98
CA LEU A 90 -38.37 -8.50 8.89
C LEU A 90 -39.17 -8.34 7.59
N ASN A 91 -40.35 -8.96 7.46
CA ASN A 91 -41.17 -8.90 6.24
C ASN A 91 -42.09 -7.66 6.16
N GLU A 92 -42.22 -6.84 7.20
CA GLU A 92 -43.09 -5.63 7.19
C GLU A 92 -42.38 -4.33 6.74
N LEU A 93 -41.08 -4.36 6.45
CA LEU A 93 -40.32 -3.16 6.03
C LEU A 93 -40.26 -2.94 4.51
N ASP A 94 -40.72 -3.88 3.68
CA ASP A 94 -40.58 -3.83 2.22
C ASP A 94 -41.85 -3.47 1.44
N THR A 95 -42.97 -3.13 2.12
CA THR A 95 -44.24 -2.77 1.43
C THR A 95 -44.77 -1.40 1.84
N ASN A 96 -44.02 -0.32 1.63
CA ASN A 96 -44.60 1.03 1.58
C ASN A 96 -43.64 2.03 0.92
N LYS A 97 -43.70 2.13 -0.42
CA LYS A 97 -43.48 3.38 -1.17
C LYS A 97 -43.82 3.17 -2.64
N ASP A 98 -45.11 3.23 -2.93
CA ASP A 98 -45.61 3.72 -4.22
C ASP A 98 -46.96 4.42 -4.00
N ASP A 99 -47.07 5.61 -4.61
CA ASP A 99 -48.27 6.26 -5.17
C ASP A 99 -48.73 7.65 -4.63
N LYS A 100 -49.07 8.49 -5.63
CA LYS A 100 -49.92 9.72 -5.71
C LYS A 100 -49.42 11.17 -5.46
N THR A 101 -49.09 11.84 -6.58
CA THR A 101 -49.87 12.86 -7.34
C THR A 101 -50.65 14.02 -6.64
N THR A 102 -50.17 15.25 -6.91
CA THR A 102 -50.83 16.55 -7.25
C THR A 102 -51.90 17.20 -6.35
N THR A 103 -51.67 18.47 -5.99
CA THR A 103 -52.66 19.58 -6.01
C THR A 103 -52.01 20.95 -5.71
N ALA A 104 -52.39 21.98 -6.48
CA ALA A 104 -52.26 23.42 -6.21
C ALA A 104 -53.68 24.04 -6.27
N PRO A 105 -53.99 25.37 -6.06
CA PRO A 105 -53.24 26.60 -5.70
C PRO A 105 -53.98 27.39 -4.53
N PRO A 106 -53.98 28.74 -4.28
CA PRO A 106 -53.37 29.90 -4.98
C PRO A 106 -52.77 31.11 -4.16
N LYS A 107 -51.91 31.86 -4.88
CA LYS A 107 -51.66 33.34 -5.02
C LYS A 107 -51.58 34.36 -3.84
N ASN A 108 -50.51 35.19 -3.96
CA ASN A 108 -50.31 36.64 -3.67
C ASN A 108 -49.21 36.87 -2.61
N GLY A 109 -48.21 37.76 -2.73
CA GLY A 109 -47.79 38.74 -3.73
C GLY A 109 -46.84 39.71 -3.00
N ALA A 110 -45.57 39.83 -3.39
CA ALA A 110 -44.70 40.99 -3.15
C ALA A 110 -43.29 40.73 -3.71
N MET A 111 -42.84 41.68 -4.51
CA MET A 111 -41.57 41.74 -5.23
C MET A 111 -40.38 41.90 -4.27
N ARG A 112 -39.36 41.03 -4.38
CA ARG A 112 -37.99 41.33 -3.97
C ARG A 112 -37.02 40.82 -5.03
N MET A 113 -36.24 41.75 -5.56
CA MET A 113 -35.15 41.60 -6.49
C MET A 113 -33.89 41.36 -5.66
N ASP A 114 -33.20 40.24 -5.86
CA ASP A 114 -31.80 40.01 -5.47
C ASP A 114 -31.19 38.91 -6.36
N GLY A 115 -29.88 39.02 -6.62
CA GLY A 115 -29.11 38.36 -7.70
C GLY A 115 -28.95 36.83 -7.65
N PRO A 116 -28.09 36.26 -8.51
CA PRO A 116 -28.25 34.90 -9.03
C PRO A 116 -27.92 33.85 -7.96
N VAL A 117 -28.83 32.89 -7.77
CA VAL A 117 -28.51 31.66 -7.06
C VAL A 117 -27.65 30.78 -7.96
N GLY A 118 -26.38 30.68 -7.58
CA GLY A 118 -25.37 29.85 -8.21
C GLY A 118 -25.81 28.39 -8.35
N PHE A 119 -25.30 27.81 -9.43
CA PHE A 119 -25.37 26.41 -9.82
C PHE A 119 -25.23 25.43 -8.63
N PRO A 120 -26.07 24.39 -8.55
CA PRO A 120 -25.79 23.23 -7.71
C PRO A 120 -24.62 22.45 -8.33
N SER A 121 -23.42 22.59 -7.78
CA SER A 121 -22.27 21.76 -8.09
C SER A 121 -22.54 20.32 -7.64
N GLY A 122 -22.99 19.50 -8.58
CA GLY A 122 -23.21 18.06 -8.42
C GLY A 122 -21.90 17.29 -8.37
N GLY A 123 -21.65 16.70 -7.19
CA GLY A 123 -20.60 15.73 -6.90
C GLY A 123 -20.53 15.58 -5.38
N PRO A 124 -20.27 14.39 -4.81
CA PRO A 124 -20.16 14.22 -3.37
C PRO A 124 -18.94 15.00 -2.88
N SER A 125 -19.16 16.24 -2.47
CA SER A 125 -18.17 17.04 -1.78
C SER A 125 -17.86 16.34 -0.47
N LEU A 126 -16.57 16.10 -0.20
CA LEU A 126 -16.07 15.82 1.15
C LEU A 126 -16.78 16.77 2.10
N ILE A 127 -17.63 16.24 2.98
CA ILE A 127 -18.41 17.06 3.91
C ILE A 127 -17.42 17.59 4.95
N THR A 128 -16.94 18.80 4.70
CA THR A 128 -16.09 19.60 5.56
C THR A 128 -16.83 19.95 6.83
N ILE A 129 -16.36 19.45 7.98
CA ILE A 129 -16.83 19.89 9.29
C ILE A 129 -15.77 20.86 9.84
N GLN A 130 -16.18 22.07 10.24
CA GLN A 130 -15.33 22.95 11.03
C GLN A 130 -15.19 22.35 12.44
N GLY A 131 -14.02 21.79 12.75
CA GLY A 131 -13.73 21.27 14.08
C GLY A 131 -13.50 22.40 15.11
N GLN A 132 -13.53 22.04 16.40
CA GLN A 132 -13.36 22.96 17.54
C GLN A 132 -12.05 23.78 17.51
N ASP A 133 -11.05 23.37 16.73
CA ASP A 133 -9.73 24.03 16.64
C ASP A 133 -9.56 24.91 15.38
N GLY A 134 -10.64 25.17 14.63
CA GLY A 134 -10.58 25.92 13.37
C GLY A 134 -9.91 25.18 12.20
N LEU A 135 -9.39 23.97 12.42
CA LEU A 135 -8.88 23.07 11.38
C LEU A 135 -10.04 22.30 10.73
N GLU A 136 -10.13 22.40 9.41
CA GLU A 136 -11.12 21.70 8.60
C GLU A 136 -10.90 20.18 8.68
N GLN A 137 -11.93 19.44 9.11
CA GLN A 137 -11.87 17.99 9.34
C GLN A 137 -12.78 17.24 8.36
N VAL A 138 -12.34 16.04 7.99
CA VAL A 138 -13.00 15.10 7.09
C VAL A 138 -13.39 13.85 7.87
N PRO A 139 -14.65 13.40 7.81
CA PRO A 139 -15.09 12.18 8.49
C PRO A 139 -14.45 10.93 7.86
N THR A 140 -14.02 9.97 8.68
CA THR A 140 -13.36 8.74 8.19
C THR A 140 -14.32 7.58 7.98
N GLY A 141 -15.54 7.65 8.52
CA GLY A 141 -16.48 6.53 8.57
C GLY A 141 -16.15 5.47 9.64
N THR A 142 -15.23 5.74 10.57
CA THR A 142 -14.93 4.86 11.72
C THR A 142 -15.28 5.52 13.04
N SER A 143 -15.80 4.75 14.01
CA SER A 143 -16.01 5.26 15.38
C SER A 143 -14.71 5.47 16.14
N THR A 144 -13.64 4.75 15.77
CA THR A 144 -12.36 4.79 16.48
C THR A 144 -11.54 6.03 16.13
N ILE A 145 -11.44 6.37 14.85
CA ILE A 145 -10.72 7.57 14.39
C ILE A 145 -11.74 8.41 13.63
N PRO A 146 -12.60 9.18 14.29
CA PRO A 146 -13.78 9.76 13.65
C PRO A 146 -13.44 10.74 12.53
N HIS A 147 -12.32 11.45 12.66
CA HIS A 147 -11.95 12.53 11.75
C HIS A 147 -10.47 12.50 11.36
N PHE A 148 -10.20 12.95 10.14
CA PHE A 148 -8.86 13.29 9.64
C PHE A 148 -8.84 14.79 9.34
N PRO A 149 -7.75 15.50 9.62
CA PRO A 149 -7.64 16.89 9.20
C PRO A 149 -7.43 16.96 7.68
N SER A 150 -8.13 17.89 7.04
CA SER A 150 -7.95 18.20 5.62
C SER A 150 -6.56 18.72 5.29
N THR A 151 -5.89 19.32 6.28
CA THR A 151 -4.58 19.93 6.14
C THR A 151 -3.68 19.56 7.32
N ILE A 152 -2.42 19.27 7.05
CA ILE A 152 -1.40 19.00 8.08
C ILE A 152 -0.14 19.80 7.79
N ARG A 153 0.69 20.01 8.81
CA ARG A 153 2.05 20.54 8.65
C ARG A 153 3.07 19.44 8.92
N LEU A 154 4.00 19.26 7.99
CA LEU A 154 5.04 18.24 8.06
C LEU A 154 6.42 18.88 7.97
N PRO A 155 7.43 18.35 8.68
CA PRO A 155 8.78 18.91 8.67
C PRO A 155 9.36 18.90 7.25
N THR A 156 10.14 19.94 6.93
CA THR A 156 10.92 20.01 5.69
C THR A 156 12.07 19.00 5.73
N SER A 157 12.60 18.65 4.55
CA SER A 157 13.77 17.76 4.47
C SER A 157 14.98 18.30 5.24
N GLU A 158 15.19 19.62 5.25
CA GLU A 158 16.25 20.26 6.03
C GLU A 158 16.08 20.05 7.55
N ALA A 159 14.83 20.00 8.03
CA ALA A 159 14.55 19.76 9.45
C ALA A 159 14.81 18.30 9.87
N THR A 160 14.89 17.38 8.90
CA THR A 160 15.13 15.96 9.13
C THR A 160 16.57 15.53 8.83
N GLU A 161 17.38 16.39 8.22
CA GLU A 161 18.80 16.15 7.98
C GLU A 161 19.59 15.97 9.28
N GLY A 162 20.47 14.96 9.30
CA GLY A 162 21.31 14.64 10.45
C GLY A 162 20.58 14.07 11.68
N LYS A 163 19.26 13.87 11.61
CA LYS A 163 18.48 13.32 12.73
C LYS A 163 18.75 11.84 12.96
N GLN A 164 18.90 11.48 14.22
CA GLN A 164 19.00 10.09 14.65
C GLN A 164 17.60 9.54 14.97
N THR A 165 17.44 8.24 14.80
CA THR A 165 16.18 7.58 15.15
C THR A 165 15.80 7.87 16.60
N GLY A 166 14.56 8.32 16.80
CA GLY A 166 14.00 8.64 18.11
C GLY A 166 14.06 10.12 18.46
N ASP A 167 14.80 10.93 17.68
CA ASP A 167 14.86 12.38 17.86
C ASP A 167 13.47 12.99 17.73
N ASP A 168 13.16 13.90 18.65
CA ASP A 168 11.94 14.70 18.61
C ASP A 168 12.09 15.83 17.58
N LEU A 169 11.04 16.03 16.78
CA LEU A 169 10.92 17.09 15.80
C LEU A 169 10.05 18.21 16.37
N ALA A 170 10.52 19.46 16.22
CA ALA A 170 9.83 20.62 16.73
C ALA A 170 8.49 20.84 15.99
N PRO A 171 7.37 21.03 16.72
CA PRO A 171 6.09 21.34 16.11
C PRO A 171 6.02 22.84 15.79
N SER A 172 6.31 23.28 14.56
CA SER A 172 5.80 24.58 14.02
C SER A 172 6.31 25.02 12.64
N THR A 173 7.46 24.57 12.14
CA THR A 173 8.08 25.14 10.91
C THR A 173 7.98 24.24 9.69
N GLY A 174 6.92 23.42 9.63
CA GLY A 174 6.70 22.50 8.53
C GLY A 174 6.01 23.10 7.31
N GLU A 175 6.15 22.42 6.19
CA GLU A 175 5.38 22.65 4.96
C GLU A 175 3.94 22.20 5.13
N GLU A 176 3.03 22.88 4.44
CA GLU A 176 1.60 22.62 4.50
C GLU A 176 1.17 21.61 3.42
N TYR A 177 0.47 20.56 3.87
CA TYR A 177 0.03 19.45 3.04
C TYR A 177 -1.49 19.34 3.06
N GLN A 178 -2.11 19.15 1.90
CA GLN A 178 -3.55 18.98 1.72
C GLN A 178 -3.92 17.51 1.48
N LEU A 179 -5.00 17.05 2.11
CA LEU A 179 -5.56 15.71 1.95
C LEU A 179 -6.14 15.56 0.53
N LEU A 180 -5.69 14.54 -0.19
CA LEU A 180 -6.23 14.14 -1.49
C LEU A 180 -7.39 13.15 -1.35
N GLY A 181 -7.29 12.23 -0.39
CA GLY A 181 -8.32 11.23 -0.15
C GLY A 181 -7.92 10.32 0.99
N LEU A 182 -8.91 9.61 1.54
CA LEU A 182 -8.71 8.71 2.66
C LEU A 182 -9.53 7.42 2.52
N GLY A 183 -9.17 6.42 3.29
CA GLY A 183 -9.96 5.21 3.39
C GLY A 183 -9.50 4.29 4.50
N ILE A 184 -10.28 3.23 4.70
CA ILE A 184 -10.04 2.27 5.77
C ILE A 184 -9.40 1.04 5.14
N ARG A 185 -8.33 0.54 5.77
CA ARG A 185 -7.84 -0.81 5.48
C ARG A 185 -8.60 -1.81 6.33
N THR A 186 -9.15 -2.82 5.66
CA THR A 186 -9.76 -3.99 6.29
C THR A 186 -8.95 -5.25 5.99
N VAL A 187 -9.04 -6.24 6.88
CA VAL A 187 -8.51 -7.59 6.68
C VAL A 187 -9.62 -8.62 6.87
N SER A 188 -9.55 -9.72 6.10
CA SER A 188 -10.51 -10.85 6.10
C SER A 188 -11.91 -10.54 5.56
N PHE A 189 -12.70 -11.61 5.36
CA PHE A 189 -14.11 -11.53 4.93
C PHE A 189 -15.02 -10.81 5.94
N LEU A 190 -14.61 -10.73 7.21
CA LEU A 190 -15.34 -10.03 8.27
C LEU A 190 -15.10 -8.51 8.27
N SER A 191 -14.37 -7.97 7.29
CA SER A 191 -14.07 -6.54 7.16
C SER A 191 -13.47 -5.91 8.42
N VAL A 192 -12.55 -6.63 9.07
CA VAL A 192 -11.91 -6.16 10.30
C VAL A 192 -11.04 -4.95 9.99
N GLN A 193 -11.43 -3.78 10.49
CA GLN A 193 -10.70 -2.53 10.32
C GLN A 193 -9.34 -2.60 11.04
N VAL A 194 -8.26 -2.28 10.33
CA VAL A 194 -6.89 -2.30 10.84
C VAL A 194 -6.37 -0.88 11.07
N TYR A 195 -6.53 -0.01 10.08
CA TYR A 195 -6.13 1.39 10.16
C TYR A 195 -6.92 2.24 9.17
N VAL A 196 -6.98 3.55 9.44
CA VAL A 196 -7.36 4.56 8.45
C VAL A 196 -6.09 5.12 7.82
N VAL A 197 -6.10 5.32 6.50
CA VAL A 197 -4.99 5.90 5.75
C VAL A 197 -5.49 7.07 4.91
N GLY A 198 -4.73 8.17 4.88
CA GLY A 198 -4.97 9.31 4.01
C GLY A 198 -3.71 9.70 3.25
N LEU A 199 -3.85 10.02 1.97
CA LEU A 199 -2.78 10.57 1.16
C LEU A 199 -2.86 12.09 1.15
N TYR A 200 -1.74 12.74 1.42
CA TYR A 200 -1.59 14.19 1.36
C TYR A 200 -0.56 14.58 0.30
N ILE A 201 -0.67 15.80 -0.22
CA ILE A 201 0.30 16.44 -1.11
C ILE A 201 0.72 17.79 -0.55
N ALA A 202 1.98 18.18 -0.72
CA ALA A 202 2.42 19.54 -0.40
C ALA A 202 1.64 20.54 -1.25
N LYS A 203 1.05 21.58 -0.64
CA LYS A 203 0.19 22.53 -1.36
C LYS A 203 0.91 23.23 -2.53
N SER A 204 2.21 23.48 -2.39
CA SER A 204 3.06 24.06 -3.44
C SER A 204 3.20 23.18 -4.68
N ASP A 205 2.97 21.87 -4.57
CA ASP A 205 3.26 20.89 -5.61
C ASP A 205 1.99 20.47 -6.37
N ILE A 206 0.82 20.99 -5.97
CA ILE A 206 -0.49 20.68 -6.58
C ILE A 206 -0.50 20.99 -8.07
N THR A 207 0.09 22.12 -8.49
CA THR A 207 0.16 22.49 -9.92
C THR A 207 1.01 21.51 -10.72
N GLU A 208 2.10 21.01 -10.13
CA GLU A 208 2.95 20.02 -10.79
C GLU A 208 2.24 18.65 -10.91
N LEU A 209 1.56 18.22 -9.84
CA LEU A 209 0.69 17.05 -9.88
C LEU A 209 -0.36 17.17 -10.98
N GLN A 210 -1.03 18.32 -11.08
CA GLN A 210 -2.05 18.56 -12.11
C GLN A 210 -1.46 18.44 -13.52
N ARG A 211 -0.29 19.02 -13.78
CA ARG A 211 0.39 18.89 -15.09
C ARG A 211 0.68 17.43 -15.44
N ARG A 212 1.14 16.62 -14.48
CA ARG A 212 1.43 15.20 -14.72
C ARG A 212 0.17 14.37 -14.95
N LEU A 213 -0.92 14.69 -14.26
CA LEU A 213 -2.21 14.06 -14.50
C LEU A 213 -2.73 14.39 -15.90
N LEU A 214 -2.64 15.65 -16.33
CA LEU A 214 -2.97 16.07 -17.69
C LEU A 214 -2.10 15.35 -18.72
N ARG A 215 -0.78 15.32 -18.52
CA ARG A 215 0.15 14.58 -19.39
C ARG A 215 -0.23 13.11 -19.49
N THR A 216 -0.57 12.47 -18.38
CA THR A 216 -0.93 11.04 -18.33
C THR A 216 -2.29 10.76 -18.98
N ALA A 217 -3.24 11.71 -18.91
CA ALA A 217 -4.52 11.58 -19.59
C ALA A 217 -4.35 11.63 -21.13
N ILE A 218 -3.45 12.48 -21.61
CA ILE A 218 -3.19 12.69 -23.05
C ILE A 218 -2.26 11.60 -23.61
N HIS A 219 -1.23 11.24 -22.86
CA HIS A 219 -0.19 10.29 -23.21
C HIS A 219 -0.19 9.14 -22.20
N PRO A 220 -1.20 8.26 -22.21
CA PRO A 220 -1.31 7.18 -21.25
C PRO A 220 -0.17 6.19 -21.46
N PRO A 221 0.61 5.86 -20.41
CA PRO A 221 1.71 4.93 -20.55
C PRO A 221 1.18 3.56 -20.95
N THR A 222 1.73 3.01 -22.03
CA THR A 222 1.42 1.66 -22.51
C THR A 222 2.48 0.70 -21.95
N PRO A 223 2.09 -0.40 -21.28
CA PRO A 223 3.05 -1.38 -20.79
C PRO A 223 3.86 -1.96 -21.96
N GLY A 224 5.18 -1.75 -21.97
CA GLY A 224 6.09 -2.30 -22.98
C GLY A 224 6.21 -1.48 -24.28
N ALA A 225 5.59 -0.31 -24.37
CA ALA A 225 5.86 0.65 -25.44
C ALA A 225 6.76 1.77 -24.92
N ASP A 226 7.73 2.15 -25.73
CA ASP A 226 8.48 3.39 -25.59
C ASP A 226 7.47 4.55 -25.48
N ALA A 227 7.81 5.60 -24.73
CA ALA A 227 6.90 6.62 -24.18
C ALA A 227 6.08 7.48 -25.18
N ASP A 228 5.93 7.07 -26.44
CA ASP A 228 5.49 7.92 -27.57
C ASP A 228 4.17 7.47 -28.24
N ALA A 229 3.39 6.56 -27.65
CA ALA A 229 2.03 6.29 -28.13
C ALA A 229 1.03 7.35 -27.63
N ALA A 230 1.17 8.58 -28.14
CA ALA A 230 0.25 9.68 -27.87
C ALA A 230 -1.18 9.36 -28.33
N ILE A 231 -2.19 9.62 -27.51
CA ILE A 231 -3.57 9.73 -28.02
C ILE A 231 -3.60 11.01 -28.86
N SER A 232 -3.62 10.85 -30.17
CA SER A 232 -3.59 11.95 -31.14
C SER A 232 -4.92 12.72 -31.11
N GLY A 233 -4.96 13.79 -30.32
CA GLY A 233 -5.94 14.87 -30.43
C GLY A 233 -5.21 16.19 -30.62
N VAL A 234 -5.41 16.86 -31.77
CA VAL A 234 -4.84 18.18 -32.06
C VAL A 234 -5.39 19.20 -31.05
N GLY A 235 -4.56 19.61 -30.09
CA GLY A 235 -4.90 20.58 -29.04
C GLY A 235 -4.56 20.15 -27.60
N ALA A 236 -4.26 18.86 -27.37
CA ALA A 236 -4.11 18.30 -26.03
C ALA A 236 -2.91 18.86 -25.24
N ASN A 237 -1.78 19.17 -25.90
CA ASN A 237 -0.56 19.66 -25.24
C ASN A 237 -0.69 21.07 -24.62
N ALA A 238 -1.82 21.76 -24.84
CA ALA A 238 -2.11 23.09 -24.28
C ALA A 238 -3.30 23.09 -23.29
N ALA A 239 -3.91 21.94 -23.00
CA ALA A 239 -5.07 21.87 -22.12
C ALA A 239 -4.70 22.21 -20.68
N THR A 240 -5.36 23.21 -20.10
CA THR A 240 -5.18 23.62 -18.69
C THR A 240 -6.09 22.87 -17.72
N SER A 241 -7.03 22.06 -18.21
CA SER A 241 -8.01 21.26 -17.46
C SER A 241 -8.56 20.15 -18.35
N LEU A 242 -9.08 19.06 -17.76
CA LEU A 242 -9.72 17.97 -18.51
C LEU A 242 -11.23 18.19 -18.66
N VAL A 243 -11.77 17.86 -19.84
CA VAL A 243 -13.22 17.75 -20.02
C VAL A 243 -13.75 16.45 -19.42
N SER A 244 -15.07 16.36 -19.19
CA SER A 244 -15.70 15.21 -18.52
C SER A 244 -15.32 13.83 -19.09
N PRO A 245 -15.26 13.60 -20.42
CA PRO A 245 -14.84 12.32 -20.97
C PRO A 245 -13.35 11.99 -20.70
N GLU A 246 -12.45 12.95 -20.89
CA GLU A 246 -11.00 12.77 -20.63
C GLU A 246 -10.74 12.49 -19.15
N ARG A 247 -11.45 13.19 -18.26
CA ARG A 247 -11.40 12.97 -16.82
C ARG A 247 -11.87 11.55 -16.47
N GLN A 248 -12.93 11.06 -17.09
CA GLN A 248 -13.42 9.70 -16.86
C GLN A 248 -12.40 8.65 -17.34
N GLN A 249 -11.78 8.86 -18.50
CA GLN A 249 -10.72 7.99 -19.00
C GLN A 249 -9.49 7.97 -18.08
N LEU A 250 -9.08 9.13 -17.55
CA LEU A 250 -8.01 9.19 -16.55
C LEU A 250 -8.40 8.46 -15.26
N LYS A 251 -9.63 8.65 -14.77
CA LYS A 251 -10.15 7.93 -13.59
C LYS A 251 -10.06 6.41 -13.78
N GLU A 252 -10.54 5.92 -14.92
CA GLU A 252 -10.50 4.50 -15.27
C GLU A 252 -9.06 3.98 -15.37
N LEU A 253 -8.17 4.73 -16.02
CA LEU A 253 -6.76 4.37 -16.14
C LEU A 253 -6.06 4.26 -14.78
N LEU A 254 -6.31 5.19 -13.85
CA LEU A 254 -5.70 5.18 -12.52
C LEU A 254 -6.22 4.06 -11.62
N LEU A 255 -7.44 3.58 -11.87
CA LEU A 255 -8.07 2.47 -11.15
C LEU A 255 -7.83 1.10 -11.81
N ASP A 256 -7.31 1.09 -13.03
CA ASP A 256 -7.06 -0.12 -13.80
C ASP A 256 -6.07 -1.06 -13.08
N ALA A 257 -6.40 -2.36 -13.05
CA ALA A 257 -5.65 -3.36 -12.32
C ALA A 257 -4.28 -3.68 -12.92
N GLU A 258 -4.07 -3.43 -14.21
CA GLU A 258 -2.84 -3.76 -14.95
C GLU A 258 -2.10 -2.51 -15.39
N ARG A 259 -2.82 -1.54 -15.97
CA ARG A 259 -2.29 -0.29 -16.50
C ARG A 259 -2.07 0.76 -15.42
N GLY A 260 -2.78 0.68 -14.29
CA GLY A 260 -2.67 1.64 -13.20
C GLY A 260 -1.25 1.73 -12.63
N ASP A 261 -0.51 0.62 -12.59
CA ASP A 261 0.89 0.61 -12.13
C ASP A 261 1.79 1.51 -12.99
N ALA A 262 1.62 1.46 -14.31
CA ALA A 262 2.36 2.31 -15.24
C ALA A 262 1.90 3.77 -15.16
N ALA A 263 0.58 4.02 -15.08
CA ALA A 263 0.01 5.35 -14.96
C ALA A 263 0.49 6.08 -13.69
N TRP A 264 0.37 5.44 -12.53
CA TRP A 264 0.86 6.00 -11.28
C TRP A 264 2.37 6.18 -11.27
N SER A 265 3.13 5.22 -11.84
CA SER A 265 4.58 5.38 -11.99
C SER A 265 4.94 6.61 -12.81
N ALA A 266 4.24 6.87 -13.93
CA ALA A 266 4.48 8.05 -14.77
C ALA A 266 4.19 9.39 -14.06
N ILE A 267 3.33 9.37 -13.04
CA ILE A 267 2.98 10.56 -12.25
C ILE A 267 4.00 10.78 -11.12
N ILE A 268 4.36 9.73 -10.38
CA ILE A 268 5.12 9.89 -9.13
C ILE A 268 6.63 9.64 -9.27
N LYS A 269 7.10 8.96 -10.32
CA LYS A 269 8.53 8.59 -10.48
C LYS A 269 9.44 9.80 -10.59
N ASP A 270 9.03 10.81 -11.36
CA ASP A 270 9.84 12.01 -11.58
C ASP A 270 9.89 12.89 -10.31
N ASN A 271 11.01 13.58 -10.08
CA ASN A 271 11.18 14.47 -8.94
C ASN A 271 10.22 15.67 -8.98
N GLY A 272 9.88 16.26 -7.83
CA GLY A 272 9.13 17.53 -7.74
C GLY A 272 7.71 17.41 -7.22
N ILE A 273 7.29 16.25 -6.72
CA ILE A 273 6.01 16.09 -6.02
C ILE A 273 6.26 15.47 -4.65
N ARG A 274 6.03 16.24 -3.60
CA ARG A 274 6.06 15.78 -2.21
C ARG A 274 4.69 15.28 -1.79
N THR A 275 4.65 14.09 -1.23
CA THR A 275 3.41 13.47 -0.74
C THR A 275 3.63 12.79 0.59
N ALA A 276 2.56 12.54 1.34
CA ALA A 276 2.65 11.82 2.60
C ALA A 276 1.45 10.91 2.83
N PHE A 277 1.69 9.67 3.25
CA PHE A 277 0.66 8.82 3.81
C PHE A 277 0.60 9.02 5.32
N ARG A 278 -0.56 9.44 5.81
CA ARG A 278 -0.90 9.43 7.24
C ARG A 278 -1.66 8.15 7.55
N ILE A 279 -1.14 7.33 8.47
CA ILE A 279 -1.69 6.03 8.86
C ILE A 279 -2.01 6.06 10.35
N VAL A 280 -3.26 5.76 10.71
CA VAL A 280 -3.73 5.76 12.10
C VAL A 280 -4.39 4.41 12.40
N PRO A 281 -3.77 3.53 13.21
CA PRO A 281 -4.35 2.25 13.57
C PRO A 281 -5.66 2.38 14.34
N THR A 282 -6.65 1.59 13.97
CA THR A 282 -7.91 1.47 14.71
C THR A 282 -7.80 0.43 15.83
N ARG A 283 -6.69 -0.31 15.89
CA ARG A 283 -6.35 -1.34 16.87
C ARG A 283 -4.85 -1.30 17.17
N ASN A 284 -4.44 -1.88 18.28
CA ASN A 284 -3.02 -2.02 18.61
C ASN A 284 -2.35 -2.91 17.55
N THR A 285 -1.25 -2.42 17.01
CA THR A 285 -0.39 -3.15 16.08
C THR A 285 1.07 -2.90 16.46
N ASP A 286 2.00 -3.32 15.62
CA ASP A 286 3.41 -3.02 15.77
C ASP A 286 4.09 -2.73 14.43
N PHE A 287 5.27 -2.14 14.52
CA PHE A 287 6.05 -1.77 13.35
C PHE A 287 6.50 -2.98 12.53
N MET A 288 6.71 -4.16 13.14
CA MET A 288 7.08 -5.38 12.40
C MET A 288 5.94 -5.80 11.48
N HIS A 289 4.70 -5.84 11.98
CA HIS A 289 3.53 -6.24 11.20
C HIS A 289 3.27 -5.28 10.04
N LEU A 290 3.36 -3.98 10.29
CA LEU A 290 3.21 -2.97 9.26
C LEU A 290 4.33 -3.06 8.21
N ARG A 291 5.59 -3.12 8.65
CA ARG A 291 6.78 -3.29 7.81
C ARG A 291 6.66 -4.51 6.92
N ASP A 292 6.34 -5.67 7.49
CA ASP A 292 6.27 -6.92 6.73
C ASP A 292 5.15 -6.86 5.69
N GLY A 293 4.07 -6.14 5.96
CA GLY A 293 3.02 -5.84 4.98
C GLY A 293 3.55 -5.06 3.77
N TRP A 294 4.32 -3.99 3.99
CA TRP A 294 4.93 -3.22 2.90
C TRP A 294 6.03 -4.00 2.18
N VAL A 295 6.92 -4.67 2.92
CA VAL A 295 8.01 -5.48 2.33
C VAL A 295 7.45 -6.55 1.40
N ARG A 296 6.36 -7.24 1.79
CA ARG A 296 5.69 -8.20 0.91
C ARG A 296 5.18 -7.56 -0.38
N GLY A 297 4.53 -6.39 -0.28
CA GLY A 297 4.04 -5.66 -1.44
C GLY A 297 5.17 -5.20 -2.37
N ILE A 298 6.23 -4.60 -1.82
CA ILE A 298 7.42 -4.17 -2.56
C ILE A 298 8.06 -5.38 -3.27
N THR A 299 8.25 -6.48 -2.54
CA THR A 299 8.87 -7.70 -3.09
C THR A 299 8.02 -8.26 -4.23
N ALA A 300 6.70 -8.41 -4.04
CA ALA A 300 5.81 -8.94 -5.07
C ALA A 300 5.87 -8.12 -6.37
N ARG A 301 5.86 -6.79 -6.25
CA ARG A 301 5.96 -5.89 -7.42
C ARG A 301 7.34 -5.94 -8.08
N ALA A 302 8.41 -5.97 -7.30
CA ALA A 302 9.77 -6.12 -7.83
C ALA A 302 9.93 -7.44 -8.59
N GLN A 303 9.37 -8.54 -8.07
CA GLN A 303 9.36 -9.84 -8.74
C GLN A 303 8.54 -9.83 -10.03
N ALA A 304 7.38 -9.16 -10.04
CA ALA A 304 6.52 -9.07 -11.23
C ALA A 304 7.22 -8.36 -12.40
N LYS A 305 8.18 -7.47 -12.13
CA LYS A 305 8.97 -6.78 -13.16
C LYS A 305 10.29 -7.47 -13.52
N LYS A 306 10.57 -8.67 -13.00
CA LYS A 306 11.85 -9.36 -13.27
C LYS A 306 12.11 -9.69 -14.75
N GLY A 307 11.07 -9.75 -15.58
CA GLY A 307 11.18 -9.99 -17.02
C GLY A 307 11.17 -8.74 -17.89
N ALA A 308 11.06 -7.54 -17.31
CA ALA A 308 11.12 -6.28 -18.04
C ALA A 308 12.57 -5.79 -18.07
N GLU A 309 13.19 -5.77 -19.26
CA GLU A 309 14.52 -5.22 -19.47
C GLU A 309 14.47 -3.67 -19.50
N PRO A 310 15.43 -2.96 -18.86
CA PRO A 310 16.40 -3.46 -17.88
C PRO A 310 15.75 -3.63 -16.50
N GLY A 311 16.15 -4.69 -15.77
CA GLY A 311 15.60 -5.06 -14.48
C GLY A 311 15.82 -4.02 -13.36
N GLU A 312 14.99 -2.97 -13.33
CA GLU A 312 15.05 -1.78 -12.45
C GLU A 312 15.18 -2.12 -10.94
N PHE A 313 14.79 -3.32 -10.51
CA PHE A 313 14.75 -3.75 -9.11
C PHE A 313 15.65 -4.96 -8.80
N GLN A 314 16.58 -5.30 -9.70
CA GLN A 314 17.44 -6.48 -9.56
C GLN A 314 18.89 -6.17 -9.20
N ASP A 315 19.24 -4.88 -9.09
CA ASP A 315 20.58 -4.49 -8.68
C ASP A 315 20.81 -4.58 -7.16
N GLU A 316 22.09 -4.58 -6.80
CA GLU A 316 22.54 -4.68 -5.41
C GLU A 316 22.10 -3.48 -4.56
N SER A 317 22.05 -2.29 -5.16
CA SER A 317 21.64 -1.06 -4.48
C SER A 317 20.20 -1.15 -3.98
N PHE A 318 19.30 -1.73 -4.77
CA PHE A 318 17.91 -1.97 -4.37
C PHE A 318 17.83 -2.95 -3.18
N GLY A 319 18.68 -3.98 -3.18
CA GLY A 319 18.82 -4.91 -2.06
C GLY A 319 19.26 -4.20 -0.76
N SER A 320 20.21 -3.26 -0.85
CA SER A 320 20.63 -2.43 0.28
C SER A 320 19.49 -1.54 0.76
N SER A 321 18.82 -0.83 -0.14
CA SER A 321 17.69 0.06 0.17
C SER A 321 16.52 -0.69 0.84
N MET A 322 16.29 -1.95 0.46
CA MET A 322 15.31 -2.82 1.11
C MET A 322 15.69 -3.14 2.57
N ASN A 323 16.98 -3.30 2.86
CA ASN A 323 17.46 -3.50 4.22
C ASN A 323 17.35 -2.22 5.04
N ASP A 324 17.67 -1.06 4.45
CA ASP A 324 17.49 0.24 5.08
C ASP A 324 16.02 0.48 5.45
N PHE A 325 15.09 0.19 4.52
CA PHE A 325 13.66 0.23 4.78
C PHE A 325 13.25 -0.66 5.95
N LYS A 326 13.76 -1.89 6.02
CA LYS A 326 13.47 -2.78 7.15
C LYS A 326 14.03 -2.25 8.48
N ALA A 327 15.19 -1.60 8.44
CA ALA A 327 15.83 -0.99 9.60
C ALA A 327 15.06 0.25 10.10
N VAL A 328 14.44 1.03 9.20
CA VAL A 328 13.55 2.16 9.57
C VAL A 328 12.46 1.73 10.55
N PHE A 329 11.95 0.50 10.42
CA PHE A 329 10.89 -0.06 11.29
C PHE A 329 11.39 -1.16 12.24
N GLY A 330 12.71 -1.26 12.48
CA GLY A 330 13.36 -2.32 13.27
C GLY A 330 12.99 -2.37 14.76
N ALA A 331 13.33 -3.50 15.41
CA ALA A 331 12.93 -3.85 16.79
C ALA A 331 13.39 -2.89 17.92
N GLY A 332 14.28 -1.93 17.63
CA GLY A 332 14.78 -0.95 18.62
C GLY A 332 13.89 0.30 18.78
N LYS A 333 12.82 0.46 17.98
CA LYS A 333 12.13 1.76 17.77
C LYS A 333 10.79 1.88 18.51
N GLY A 334 10.61 1.09 19.57
CA GLY A 334 9.31 0.87 20.23
C GLY A 334 8.63 -0.36 19.64
N LYS A 335 8.14 -1.26 20.50
CA LYS A 335 7.62 -2.57 20.05
C LYS A 335 6.21 -2.51 19.47
N SER A 336 5.52 -1.37 19.54
CA SER A 336 4.10 -1.28 19.21
C SER A 336 3.75 0.08 18.64
N VAL A 337 2.75 0.08 17.76
CA VAL A 337 1.99 1.23 17.30
C VAL A 337 0.58 1.08 17.89
N PRO A 338 0.32 1.67 19.07
CA PRO A 338 -0.99 1.60 19.69
C PRO A 338 -2.09 2.23 18.84
N LYS A 339 -3.33 1.83 19.11
CA LYS A 339 -4.54 2.44 18.52
C LYS A 339 -4.50 3.97 18.67
N GLY A 340 -4.83 4.68 17.59
CA GLY A 340 -4.89 6.15 17.55
C GLY A 340 -3.56 6.87 17.39
N GLN A 341 -2.42 6.18 17.52
CA GLN A 341 -1.11 6.80 17.31
C GLN A 341 -0.81 6.89 15.81
N THR A 342 -0.25 8.01 15.37
CA THR A 342 -0.12 8.31 13.95
C THR A 342 1.27 7.96 13.44
N LEU A 343 1.32 7.23 12.33
CA LEU A 343 2.52 7.01 11.54
C LEU A 343 2.40 7.83 10.26
N VAL A 344 3.43 8.60 9.91
CA VAL A 344 3.49 9.35 8.66
C VAL A 344 4.65 8.83 7.84
N LEU A 345 4.37 8.45 6.60
CA LEU A 345 5.36 8.12 5.58
C LEU A 345 5.41 9.29 4.61
N MET A 346 6.51 10.03 4.56
CA MET A 346 6.67 11.18 3.67
C MET A 346 7.57 10.78 2.50
N ARG A 347 7.15 11.11 1.29
CA ARG A 347 7.99 11.04 0.10
C ARG A 347 8.39 12.46 -0.26
N ASP A 348 9.69 12.74 -0.23
CA ASP A 348 10.22 14.05 -0.56
C ASP A 348 10.23 14.33 -2.08
N ALA A 349 10.73 15.51 -2.46
CA ALA A 349 10.77 15.92 -3.87
C ALA A 349 11.69 15.06 -4.73
N HIS A 350 12.62 14.31 -4.16
CA HIS A 350 13.53 13.39 -4.87
C HIS A 350 13.11 11.92 -4.76
N GLY A 351 11.98 11.66 -4.09
CA GLY A 351 11.49 10.32 -3.86
C GLY A 351 12.11 9.61 -2.66
N ALA A 352 12.92 10.25 -1.82
CA ALA A 352 13.35 9.64 -0.57
C ALA A 352 12.14 9.47 0.38
N LEU A 353 12.15 8.39 1.14
CA LEU A 353 11.13 8.08 2.13
C LEU A 353 11.59 8.43 3.53
N ASP A 354 10.86 9.30 4.20
CA ASP A 354 11.02 9.61 5.60
C ASP A 354 9.87 9.01 6.41
N ALA A 355 10.18 8.38 7.55
CA ALA A 355 9.17 7.84 8.45
C ALA A 355 9.14 8.61 9.76
N LEU A 356 7.95 9.04 10.16
CA LEU A 356 7.69 9.81 11.37
C LEU A 356 6.64 9.11 12.23
N PHE A 357 6.83 9.12 13.55
CA PHE A 357 5.87 8.55 14.48
C PHE A 357 5.40 9.58 15.50
N GLN A 358 4.09 9.78 15.58
CA GLN A 358 3.46 10.68 16.54
C GLN A 358 2.68 9.84 17.58
N PRO A 359 3.18 9.72 18.82
CA PRO A 359 2.54 8.92 19.86
C PRO A 359 1.21 9.49 20.39
N GLY A 360 0.88 10.73 20.04
CA GLY A 360 -0.35 11.43 20.42
C GLY A 360 -0.33 12.86 19.90
N ALA A 361 -1.50 13.51 19.82
CA ALA A 361 -1.62 14.88 19.27
C ALA A 361 -0.71 15.89 20.01
N ASP A 362 -0.65 15.79 21.33
CA ASP A 362 0.12 16.70 22.20
C ASP A 362 1.59 16.29 22.40
N LYS A 363 2.04 15.22 21.73
CA LYS A 363 3.40 14.69 21.87
C LYS A 363 4.25 15.08 20.66
N PRO A 364 5.56 15.30 20.85
CA PRO A 364 6.46 15.59 19.73
C PRO A 364 6.45 14.43 18.74
N VAL A 365 6.61 14.79 17.46
CA VAL A 365 6.75 13.84 16.38
C VAL A 365 8.17 13.26 16.43
N LYS A 366 8.28 11.95 16.42
CA LYS A 366 9.56 11.23 16.49
C LYS A 366 10.04 10.85 15.09
N TRP A 367 11.29 11.16 14.81
CA TRP A 367 11.97 10.70 13.61
C TRP A 367 12.25 9.20 13.67
N MET A 368 11.83 8.42 12.67
CA MET A 368 12.11 6.98 12.63
C MET A 368 13.29 6.64 11.71
N GLY A 369 13.50 7.40 10.64
CA GLY A 369 14.59 7.17 9.69
C GLY A 369 14.19 7.48 8.26
N ARG A 370 15.18 7.40 7.37
CA ARG A 370 15.09 7.71 5.95
C ARG A 370 15.56 6.56 5.07
N VAL A 371 14.94 6.42 3.90
CA VAL A 371 15.40 5.56 2.80
C VAL A 371 15.56 6.45 1.57
N ALA A 372 16.78 6.61 1.07
CA ALA A 372 17.07 7.52 -0.04
C ALA A 372 16.54 7.05 -1.41
N ASP A 373 16.31 5.75 -1.56
CA ASP A 373 15.97 5.14 -2.86
C ASP A 373 14.50 5.34 -3.23
N GLU A 374 14.29 6.14 -4.28
CA GLU A 374 13.00 6.42 -4.92
C GLU A 374 12.17 5.17 -5.19
N ARG A 375 12.83 4.08 -5.58
CA ARG A 375 12.16 2.85 -5.98
C ARG A 375 11.41 2.23 -4.81
N ILE A 376 11.99 2.31 -3.60
CA ILE A 376 11.34 1.80 -2.40
C ILE A 376 10.07 2.59 -2.10
N SER A 377 10.18 3.92 -2.07
CA SER A 377 9.04 4.77 -1.73
C SER A 377 7.94 4.69 -2.81
N ARG A 378 8.30 4.60 -4.10
CA ARG A 378 7.33 4.37 -5.19
C ARG A 378 6.60 3.06 -5.03
N LEU A 379 7.30 1.97 -4.74
CA LEU A 379 6.67 0.66 -4.52
C LEU A 379 5.78 0.65 -3.25
N VAL A 380 6.14 1.40 -2.21
CA VAL A 380 5.25 1.64 -1.05
C VAL A 380 3.98 2.36 -1.47
N TRP A 381 4.08 3.42 -2.30
CA TRP A 381 2.92 4.17 -2.77
C TRP A 381 2.00 3.32 -3.65
N LEU A 382 2.59 2.59 -4.59
CA LEU A 382 1.85 1.69 -5.48
C LEU A 382 1.11 0.60 -4.72
N ASN A 383 1.57 0.19 -3.53
CA ASN A 383 0.81 -0.74 -2.68
C ASN A 383 -0.57 -0.20 -2.27
N TYR A 384 -0.78 1.12 -2.27
CA TYR A 384 -2.08 1.74 -1.98
C TYR A 384 -2.80 2.20 -3.25
N LEU A 385 -2.06 2.58 -4.28
CA LEU A 385 -2.61 3.31 -5.42
C LEU A 385 -2.91 2.45 -6.64
N ALA A 386 -2.18 1.35 -6.87
CA ALA A 386 -2.18 0.68 -8.16
C ALA A 386 -2.16 -0.85 -8.05
N GLY A 387 -2.59 -1.51 -9.12
CA GLY A 387 -2.52 -2.96 -9.27
C GLY A 387 -3.79 -3.69 -8.84
N LYS A 388 -3.81 -5.00 -9.09
CA LYS A 388 -4.96 -5.87 -8.80
C LYS A 388 -5.31 -5.96 -7.32
N THR A 389 -4.32 -5.90 -6.44
CA THR A 389 -4.50 -5.99 -4.99
C THR A 389 -3.85 -4.79 -4.31
N VAL A 390 -4.66 -3.86 -3.82
CA VAL A 390 -4.18 -2.72 -3.04
C VAL A 390 -4.45 -2.89 -1.55
N ALA A 391 -3.68 -2.16 -0.74
CA ALA A 391 -3.78 -2.17 0.71
C ALA A 391 -5.11 -1.61 1.23
N SER A 392 -5.76 -0.70 0.50
CA SER A 392 -7.08 -0.16 0.84
C SER A 392 -7.77 0.34 -0.43
N GLU A 393 -8.80 -0.38 -0.87
CA GLU A 393 -9.64 0.00 -2.02
C GLU A 393 -10.37 1.32 -1.79
N GLY A 394 -10.93 1.51 -0.59
CA GLY A 394 -11.60 2.76 -0.23
C GLY A 394 -10.66 3.96 -0.33
N ALA A 395 -9.41 3.81 0.12
CA ALA A 395 -8.42 4.88 -0.01
C ALA A 395 -8.07 5.15 -1.47
N ARG A 396 -7.84 4.10 -2.27
CA ARG A 396 -7.56 4.25 -3.71
C ARG A 396 -8.65 5.04 -4.42
N THR A 397 -9.91 4.63 -4.28
CA THR A 397 -11.04 5.29 -4.94
C THR A 397 -11.19 6.73 -4.47
N SER A 398 -11.15 6.98 -3.15
CA SER A 398 -11.25 8.34 -2.60
C SER A 398 -10.12 9.25 -3.09
N ILE A 399 -8.88 8.75 -3.15
CA ILE A 399 -7.73 9.49 -3.66
C ILE A 399 -7.94 9.85 -5.14
N VAL A 400 -8.33 8.88 -5.97
CA VAL A 400 -8.57 9.14 -7.40
C VAL A 400 -9.69 10.16 -7.59
N GLU A 401 -10.76 10.10 -6.79
CA GLU A 401 -11.84 11.09 -6.83
C GLU A 401 -11.37 12.49 -6.43
N GLY A 402 -10.53 12.60 -5.39
CA GLY A 402 -9.89 13.85 -5.03
C GLY A 402 -9.02 14.41 -6.15
N LEU A 403 -8.25 13.56 -6.84
CA LEU A 403 -7.47 13.96 -8.01
C LEU A 403 -8.35 14.45 -9.17
N MET A 404 -9.50 13.83 -9.39
CA MET A 404 -10.44 14.27 -10.43
C MET A 404 -10.96 15.69 -10.18
N SER A 405 -11.13 16.08 -8.91
CA SER A 405 -11.51 17.45 -8.55
C SER A 405 -10.42 18.50 -8.81
N ILE A 406 -9.15 18.08 -8.83
CA ILE A 406 -7.99 18.95 -9.11
C ILE A 406 -7.89 19.21 -10.62
N VAL A 407 -8.04 18.18 -11.45
CA VAL A 407 -7.87 18.29 -12.92
C VAL A 407 -9.07 18.91 -13.64
N GLU A 408 -10.22 18.98 -12.99
CA GLU A 408 -11.40 19.70 -13.49
C GLU A 408 -11.19 21.22 -13.51
N ARG A 409 -10.25 21.73 -12.71
CA ARG A 409 -9.97 23.16 -12.59
C ARG A 409 -8.84 23.57 -13.52
N PRO A 410 -8.83 24.81 -14.04
CA PRO A 410 -7.68 25.32 -14.77
C PRO A 410 -6.39 25.32 -13.92
N LEU A 411 -5.25 25.06 -14.56
CA LEU A 411 -3.93 25.17 -13.93
C LEU A 411 -3.74 26.53 -13.26
N GLY A 412 -3.27 26.53 -12.01
CA GLY A 412 -2.97 27.75 -11.25
C GLY A 412 -4.14 28.32 -10.44
N THR A 413 -5.34 27.74 -10.55
CA THR A 413 -6.47 28.08 -9.67
C THR A 413 -6.30 27.41 -8.30
N VAL A 414 -5.44 27.97 -7.45
CA VAL A 414 -5.35 27.56 -6.04
C VAL A 414 -6.62 28.05 -5.33
N VAL A 415 -7.21 27.22 -4.47
CA VAL A 415 -8.28 27.66 -3.55
C VAL A 415 -7.65 28.64 -2.56
N GLN A 416 -7.57 29.92 -2.94
CA GLN A 416 -7.61 30.99 -1.96
C GLN A 416 -9.05 31.05 -1.47
N LYS A 417 -9.36 30.24 -0.45
CA LYS A 417 -10.58 30.47 0.32
C LYS A 417 -10.33 31.79 1.05
N VAL A 418 -10.96 32.86 0.55
CA VAL A 418 -11.03 34.14 1.27
C VAL A 418 -11.64 33.83 2.63
N ILE A 419 -10.90 34.15 3.68
CA ILE A 419 -11.21 33.88 5.09
C ILE A 419 -12.53 34.53 5.48
#